data_AF-A0A089HVM5-F1
#
_entry.id   AF-A0A089HVM5-F1
#
_cell.length_a   1.000
_cell.length_b   1.000
_cell.length_c   1.000
_cell.angle_alpha   90.00
_cell.angle_beta   90.00
_cell.angle_gamma   90.00
#
_symmetry.space_group_name_H-M   'P 1'
#
loop_
_entity.id
_entity.type
_entity.pdbx_description
1 polymer ?
#
loop_
_entity_poly.entity_id
_entity_poly.type
_entity_poly.pdbx_seq_one_letter_code
_entity_poly.pdbx_strand_id
1 'polypeptide(L)'
;MVPLDHKDILFLAHQRHELYMKLLDCSTRQLSLMADREGNDFPSLFEREAKEWNQITKEIEYIQEQMNLIDPEQSSASDSLLDLMQAIERQVEAIYHSLSESAADTGADLRSVKNQRKVMNAYYRLDQNDQVPLYFDHKK
;
A
#
# COMPACT_ATOMS: atom_id res chain seq x y z
N MET A 1 22.11 22.63 -28.96
CA MET A 1 21.12 21.55 -28.79
C MET A 1 21.61 20.38 -29.63
N VAL A 2 22.01 19.29 -28.98
CA VAL A 2 22.34 18.04 -29.67
C VAL A 2 21.01 17.47 -30.15
N PRO A 3 20.86 17.08 -31.43
CA PRO A 3 19.65 16.40 -31.88
C PRO A 3 19.64 15.03 -31.19
N LEU A 4 18.70 14.84 -30.26
CA LEU A 4 18.42 13.53 -29.69
C LEU A 4 17.85 12.66 -30.81
N ASP A 5 18.49 11.51 -31.05
CA ASP A 5 18.22 10.65 -32.20
C ASP A 5 16.97 9.80 -31.91
N HIS A 6 16.22 9.40 -32.93
CA HIS A 6 15.04 8.52 -32.78
C HIS A 6 15.38 7.20 -32.06
N LYS A 7 16.66 6.79 -32.12
CA LYS A 7 17.22 5.66 -31.36
C LYS A 7 17.16 5.85 -29.84
N ASP A 8 17.28 7.09 -29.35
CA ASP A 8 17.24 7.41 -27.92
C ASP A 8 15.83 7.20 -27.36
N ILE A 9 14.79 7.55 -28.14
CA ILE A 9 13.38 7.29 -27.77
C ILE A 9 13.10 5.79 -27.68
N LEU A 10 13.52 5.01 -28.68
CA LEU A 10 13.31 3.56 -28.68
C LEU A 10 14.02 2.88 -27.51
N PHE A 11 15.22 3.34 -27.17
CA PHE A 11 15.97 2.85 -26.01
C PHE A 11 15.25 3.18 -24.70
N LEU A 12 14.79 4.43 -24.52
CA LEU A 12 14.02 4.83 -23.34
C LEU A 12 12.68 4.09 -23.23
N ALA A 13 11.98 3.86 -24.35
CA ALA A 13 10.75 3.09 -24.38
C ALA A 13 10.97 1.64 -23.95
N HIS A 14 12.07 1.02 -24.39
CA HIS A 14 12.45 -0.32 -23.94
C HIS A 14 12.79 -0.34 -22.44
N GLN A 15 13.59 0.61 -21.95
CA GLN A 15 13.89 0.71 -20.53
C GLN A 15 12.62 0.91 -19.68
N ARG A 16 11.69 1.77 -20.12
CA ARG A 16 10.39 1.95 -19.48
C ARG A 16 9.66 0.61 -19.36
N HIS A 17 9.58 -0.16 -20.45
CA HIS A 17 8.93 -1.47 -20.45
C HIS A 17 9.55 -2.43 -19.42
N GLU A 18 10.88 -2.52 -19.37
CA GLU A 18 11.61 -3.33 -18.38
C GLU A 18 11.32 -2.90 -16.94
N LEU A 19 11.17 -1.60 -16.67
CA LEU A 19 10.79 -1.11 -15.34
C LEU A 19 9.36 -1.52 -14.97
N TYR A 20 8.41 -1.48 -15.90
CA TYR A 20 7.05 -1.97 -15.64
C TYR A 20 7.03 -3.49 -15.39
N MET A 21 7.86 -4.26 -16.09
CA MET A 21 8.04 -5.69 -15.79
C MET A 21 8.56 -5.91 -14.37
N LYS A 22 9.55 -5.11 -13.92
CA LYS A 22 10.02 -5.16 -12.52
C LYS A 22 8.94 -4.74 -11.52
N LEU A 23 8.12 -3.75 -11.87
CA LEU A 23 7.01 -3.29 -11.04
C LEU A 23 5.94 -4.39 -10.87
N LEU A 24 5.67 -5.14 -11.94
CA LEU A 24 4.80 -6.31 -11.92
C LEU A 24 5.36 -7.44 -11.05
N ASP A 25 6.66 -7.72 -11.14
CA ASP A 25 7.30 -8.69 -10.26
C ASP A 25 7.26 -8.25 -8.79
N CYS A 26 7.56 -6.98 -8.52
CA CYS A 26 7.47 -6.40 -7.18
C CYS A 26 6.06 -6.51 -6.59
N SER A 27 5.02 -6.15 -7.34
CA SER A 27 3.62 -6.32 -6.88
C SER A 27 3.24 -7.79 -6.69
N THR A 28 3.76 -8.70 -7.51
CA THR A 28 3.53 -10.14 -7.34
C THR A 28 4.17 -10.65 -6.04
N ARG A 29 5.38 -10.19 -5.70
CA ARG A 29 6.04 -10.50 -4.43
C ARG A 29 5.29 -9.90 -3.24
N GLN A 30 4.84 -8.65 -3.33
CA GLN A 30 4.01 -8.02 -2.31
C GLN A 30 2.69 -8.79 -2.07
N LEU A 31 2.03 -9.24 -3.14
CA LEU A 31 0.83 -10.05 -3.01
C LEU A 31 1.13 -11.42 -2.38
N SER A 32 2.24 -12.06 -2.75
CA SER A 32 2.65 -13.32 -2.11
C SER A 32 2.89 -13.14 -0.61
N LEU A 33 3.46 -12.01 -0.18
CA LEU A 33 3.65 -11.70 1.25
C LEU A 33 2.31 -11.59 2.00
N MET A 34 1.21 -11.23 1.31
CA MET A 34 -0.12 -11.19 1.95
C MET A 34 -0.61 -12.56 2.40
N ALA A 35 -0.19 -13.65 1.74
CA ALA A 35 -0.54 -15.00 2.14
C ALA A 35 0.09 -15.39 3.48
N ASP A 36 1.30 -14.90 3.75
CA ASP A 36 2.07 -15.16 4.98
C ASP A 36 2.08 -13.96 5.94
N ARG A 37 1.02 -13.14 5.92
CA ARG A 37 0.95 -11.86 6.65
C ARG A 37 1.02 -11.97 8.17
N GLU A 38 0.75 -13.15 8.72
CA GLU A 38 0.82 -13.43 10.16
C GLU A 38 2.26 -13.71 10.64
N GLY A 39 3.21 -13.87 9.71
CA GLY A 39 4.63 -14.09 10.04
C GLY A 39 5.27 -12.84 10.66
N ASN A 40 6.12 -13.04 11.68
CA ASN A 40 6.81 -11.94 12.38
C ASN A 40 7.65 -11.05 11.45
N ASP A 41 8.15 -11.59 10.34
CA ASP A 41 9.00 -10.87 9.39
C ASP A 41 8.19 -10.07 8.36
N PHE A 42 6.88 -10.29 8.26
CA PHE A 42 6.01 -9.67 7.25
C PHE A 42 6.17 -8.15 7.16
N PRO A 43 6.10 -7.36 8.25
CA PRO A 43 6.20 -5.90 8.15
C PRO A 43 7.49 -5.44 7.50
N SER A 44 8.61 -6.09 7.85
CA SER A 44 9.94 -5.76 7.32
C SER A 44 10.11 -6.14 5.85
N LEU A 45 9.58 -7.31 5.45
CA LEU A 45 9.63 -7.78 4.07
C LEU A 45 8.74 -6.91 3.18
N PHE A 46 7.54 -6.58 3.65
CA PHE A 46 6.62 -5.71 2.94
C PHE A 46 7.19 -4.29 2.80
N GLU A 47 7.80 -3.73 3.85
CA GLU A 47 8.47 -2.42 3.78
C GLU A 47 9.60 -2.42 2.75
N ARG A 48 10.39 -3.50 2.66
CA ARG A 48 11.44 -3.64 1.65
C ARG A 48 10.87 -3.61 0.24
N GLU A 49 9.84 -4.40 -0.04
CA GLU A 49 9.21 -4.42 -1.36
C GLU A 49 8.53 -3.06 -1.67
N ALA A 50 7.98 -2.36 -0.69
CA ALA A 50 7.41 -1.02 -0.87
C ALA A 50 8.48 0.02 -1.22
N LYS A 51 9.69 -0.08 -0.64
CA LYS A 51 10.83 0.77 -1.00
C LYS A 51 11.27 0.52 -2.45
N GLU A 52 11.33 -0.74 -2.87
CA GLU A 52 11.66 -1.10 -4.25
C GLU A 52 10.62 -0.58 -5.23
N TRP A 53 9.33 -0.75 -4.94
CA TRP A 53 8.24 -0.17 -5.72
C TRP A 53 8.41 1.34 -5.93
N ASN A 54 8.68 2.08 -4.86
CA ASN A 54 8.88 3.53 -4.91
C ASN A 54 10.10 3.92 -5.74
N GLN A 55 11.17 3.11 -5.70
CA GLN A 55 12.35 3.35 -6.51
C GLN A 55 12.07 3.13 -8.00
N ILE A 56 11.42 2.02 -8.35
CA ILE A 56 11.05 1.72 -9.75
C ILE A 56 10.10 2.80 -10.29
N THR A 57 9.13 3.24 -9.50
CA THR A 57 8.19 4.29 -9.91
C THR A 57 8.90 5.60 -10.24
N LYS A 58 9.87 6.02 -9.41
CA LYS A 58 10.69 7.21 -9.68
C LYS A 58 11.53 7.07 -10.95
N GLU A 59 12.05 5.88 -11.22
CA GLU A 59 12.80 5.62 -12.46
C GLU A 59 11.89 5.69 -13.70
N ILE A 60 10.66 5.18 -13.60
CA ILE A 60 9.65 5.30 -14.67
C ILE A 60 9.29 6.77 -14.91
N GLU A 61 9.03 7.54 -13.85
CA GLU A 61 8.74 8.97 -13.94
C GLU A 61 9.88 9.73 -14.63
N TYR A 62 11.12 9.47 -14.22
CA TYR A 62 12.30 10.07 -14.85
C TYR A 62 12.41 9.72 -16.33
N ILE A 63 12.23 8.45 -16.71
CA ILE A 63 12.27 8.05 -18.12
C ILE A 63 11.15 8.73 -18.92
N GLN A 64 9.94 8.81 -18.35
CA GLN A 64 8.82 9.49 -18.99
C GLN A 64 9.11 10.97 -19.21
N GLU A 65 9.72 11.65 -18.24
CA GLU A 65 10.18 13.03 -18.40
C GLU A 65 11.21 13.16 -19.53
N GLN A 66 12.20 12.26 -19.59
CA GLN A 66 13.18 12.27 -20.68
C GLN A 66 12.52 12.05 -22.04
N MET A 67 11.59 11.10 -22.16
CA MET A 67 10.85 10.84 -23.40
C MET A 67 10.03 12.07 -23.83
N ASN A 68 9.33 12.72 -22.89
CA ASN A 68 8.54 13.91 -23.15
C ASN A 68 9.39 15.10 -23.63
N LEU A 69 10.65 15.20 -23.19
CA LEU A 69 11.58 16.24 -23.64
C LEU A 69 12.06 16.01 -25.08
N ILE A 70 12.10 14.76 -25.54
CA ILE A 70 12.56 14.41 -26.89
C ILE A 70 11.40 14.46 -27.88
N ASP A 71 10.30 13.78 -27.58
CA ASP A 71 9.12 13.69 -28.45
C ASP A 71 7.84 13.49 -27.60
N PRO A 72 7.07 14.58 -27.36
CA PRO A 72 5.82 14.51 -26.63
C PRO A 72 4.76 13.62 -27.30
N GLU A 73 4.77 13.49 -28.63
CA GLU A 73 3.72 12.78 -29.38
C GLU A 73 3.95 11.26 -29.39
N GLN A 74 5.22 10.80 -29.37
CA GLN A 74 5.57 9.38 -29.25
C GLN A 74 5.62 8.87 -27.81
N SER A 75 5.33 9.72 -26.82
CA SER A 75 5.34 9.36 -25.40
C SER A 75 4.23 8.39 -24.97
N SER A 76 3.24 8.15 -25.84
CA SER A 76 2.10 7.27 -25.60
C SER A 76 2.51 5.84 -25.24
N ALA A 77 1.70 5.19 -24.41
CA ALA A 77 1.90 3.79 -24.04
C ALA A 77 1.60 2.87 -25.24
N SER A 78 2.44 1.87 -25.45
CA SER A 78 2.14 0.77 -26.37
C SER A 78 1.07 -0.15 -25.78
N ASP A 79 0.35 -0.90 -26.62
CA ASP A 79 -0.64 -1.89 -26.15
C ASP A 79 -0.04 -2.87 -25.13
N SER A 80 1.18 -3.35 -25.39
CA SER A 80 1.91 -4.22 -24.45
C SER A 80 2.19 -3.58 -23.09
N LEU A 81 2.38 -2.26 -23.06
CA LEU A 81 2.60 -1.52 -21.82
C LEU A 81 1.28 -1.34 -21.07
N LEU A 82 0.19 -1.08 -21.80
CA LEU A 82 -1.16 -1.01 -21.22
C LEU A 82 -1.55 -2.35 -20.58
N ASP A 83 -1.25 -3.48 -21.22
CA ASP A 83 -1.49 -4.81 -20.65
C ASP A 83 -0.72 -5.03 -19.34
N LEU A 84 0.54 -4.58 -19.27
CA LEU A 84 1.34 -4.63 -18.04
C LEU A 84 0.73 -3.74 -16.95
N MET A 85 0.32 -2.52 -17.30
CA MET A 85 -0.32 -1.62 -16.34
C MET A 85 -1.61 -2.19 -15.77
N GLN A 86 -2.44 -2.83 -16.60
CA GLN A 86 -3.65 -3.53 -16.15
C GLN A 86 -3.33 -4.73 -15.25
N ALA A 87 -2.28 -5.49 -15.57
CA ALA A 87 -1.85 -6.60 -14.72
C ALA A 87 -1.40 -6.10 -13.33
N ILE A 88 -0.62 -5.02 -13.31
CA ILE A 88 -0.15 -4.37 -12.08
C ILE A 88 -1.34 -3.84 -11.26
N GLU A 89 -2.29 -3.17 -11.90
CA GLU A 89 -3.51 -2.65 -11.25
C GLU A 89 -4.27 -3.78 -10.53
N ARG A 90 -4.46 -4.93 -11.18
CA ARG A 90 -5.12 -6.09 -10.56
C ARG A 90 -4.38 -6.60 -9.33
N GLN A 91 -3.04 -6.60 -9.35
CA GLN A 91 -2.24 -7.01 -8.18
C GLN A 91 -2.39 -6.00 -7.04
N VAL A 92 -2.35 -4.70 -7.35
CA VAL A 92 -2.53 -3.63 -6.37
C VAL A 92 -3.91 -3.70 -5.72
N GLU A 93 -4.95 -3.95 -6.49
CA GLU A 93 -6.32 -4.10 -5.96
C GLU A 93 -6.43 -5.32 -5.04
N ALA A 94 -5.80 -6.44 -5.39
CA ALA A 94 -5.76 -7.62 -4.54
C ALA A 94 -5.01 -7.36 -3.21
N ILE A 95 -3.88 -6.65 -3.26
CA ILE A 95 -3.13 -6.23 -2.07
C ILE A 95 -4.00 -5.30 -1.21
N TYR A 96 -4.67 -4.32 -1.82
CA TYR A 96 -5.56 -3.38 -1.13
C TYR A 96 -6.69 -4.11 -0.40
N HIS A 97 -7.37 -5.05 -1.06
CA HIS A 97 -8.42 -5.84 -0.43
C HIS A 97 -7.90 -6.63 0.78
N SER A 98 -6.77 -7.33 0.65
CA SER A 98 -6.16 -8.09 1.76
C SER A 98 -5.82 -7.20 2.96
N LEU A 99 -5.25 -6.02 2.73
CA LEU A 99 -4.92 -5.07 3.79
C LEU A 99 -6.19 -4.49 4.44
N SER A 100 -7.22 -4.21 3.65
CA SER A 100 -8.51 -3.69 4.13
C SER A 100 -9.22 -4.68 5.05
N GLU A 101 -9.23 -5.97 4.68
CA GLU A 101 -9.76 -7.05 5.51
C GLU A 101 -9.00 -7.15 6.84
N SER A 102 -7.67 -7.17 6.79
CA SER A 102 -6.82 -7.22 8.00
C SER A 102 -7.06 -6.03 8.94
N ALA A 103 -7.23 -4.83 8.38
CA ALA A 103 -7.55 -3.64 9.16
C ALA A 103 -8.93 -3.73 9.83
N ALA A 104 -9.92 -4.33 9.15
CA ALA A 104 -11.25 -4.54 9.71
C ALA A 104 -11.23 -5.54 10.88
N ASP A 105 -10.48 -6.63 10.75
CA ASP A 105 -10.30 -7.66 11.79
C ASP A 105 -9.61 -7.07 13.02
N THR A 106 -8.48 -6.40 12.81
CA THR A 106 -7.76 -5.68 13.89
C THR A 106 -8.66 -4.67 14.59
N GLY A 107 -9.51 -3.97 13.83
CA GLY A 107 -10.51 -3.05 14.38
C GLY A 107 -11.57 -3.74 15.24
N ALA A 108 -11.98 -4.97 14.90
CA ALA A 108 -12.89 -5.77 15.70
C ALA A 108 -12.24 -6.25 17.00
N ASP A 109 -11.00 -6.71 16.93
CA ASP A 109 -10.22 -7.13 18.10
C ASP A 109 -10.01 -5.99 19.09
N LEU A 110 -9.70 -4.79 18.60
CA LEU A 110 -9.57 -3.61 19.46
C LEU A 110 -10.88 -3.28 20.20
N ARG A 111 -12.03 -3.44 19.54
CA ARG A 111 -13.35 -3.27 20.19
C ARG A 111 -13.56 -4.35 21.26
N SER A 112 -13.17 -5.59 20.99
CA SER A 112 -13.22 -6.69 21.95
C SER A 112 -12.38 -6.39 23.21
N VAL A 113 -11.12 -5.99 23.03
CA VAL A 113 -10.22 -5.61 24.14
C VAL A 113 -10.78 -4.44 24.95
N LYS A 114 -11.36 -3.41 24.29
CA LYS A 114 -12.03 -2.32 25.00
C LYS A 114 -13.21 -2.81 25.85
N ASN A 115 -13.99 -3.77 25.35
CA ASN A 115 -15.09 -4.37 26.11
C ASN A 115 -14.57 -5.20 27.29
N GLN A 116 -13.51 -5.99 27.10
CA GLN A 116 -12.84 -6.71 28.18
C GLN A 116 -12.38 -5.74 29.29
N ARG A 117 -11.77 -4.61 28.93
CA ARG A 117 -11.38 -3.57 29.88
C ARG A 117 -12.56 -3.00 30.67
N LYS A 118 -13.68 -2.69 29.99
CA LYS A 118 -14.90 -2.20 30.66
C LYS A 118 -15.45 -3.22 31.67
N VAL A 119 -15.50 -4.49 31.27
CA VAL A 119 -15.94 -5.60 32.14
C VAL A 119 -15.03 -5.71 33.36
N MET A 120 -13.71 -5.72 33.16
CA MET A 120 -12.73 -5.77 34.25
C MET A 120 -12.90 -4.59 35.23
N ASN A 121 -13.08 -3.37 34.72
CA ASN A 121 -13.28 -2.19 35.56
C ASN A 121 -14.59 -2.28 36.38
N ALA A 122 -15.66 -2.82 35.79
CA ALA A 122 -16.93 -3.01 36.47
C ALA A 122 -16.87 -4.08 37.59
N TYR A 123 -16.19 -5.21 37.35
CA TYR A 123 -16.10 -6.30 38.32
C TYR A 123 -15.08 -6.05 39.43
N TYR A 124 -13.94 -5.43 39.11
CA TYR A 124 -12.85 -5.24 40.06
C TYR A 124 -12.80 -3.84 40.67
N ARG A 125 -13.73 -2.93 40.33
CA ARG A 125 -13.76 -1.53 40.79
C ARG A 125 -12.42 -0.81 40.63
N LEU A 126 -11.66 -1.14 39.59
CA LEU A 126 -10.31 -0.61 39.35
C LEU A 126 -10.31 0.87 38.94
N ASP A 127 -11.48 1.43 38.60
CA ASP A 127 -11.72 2.86 38.37
C ASP A 127 -12.60 3.41 39.51
N GLN A 128 -12.04 3.64 40.70
CA GLN A 128 -12.70 4.43 41.76
C GLN A 128 -12.26 5.90 41.80
N ASN A 129 -11.40 6.35 40.89
CA ASN A 129 -10.86 7.71 40.95
C ASN A 129 -11.56 8.75 40.07
N ASP A 130 -12.65 8.43 39.35
CA ASP A 130 -13.22 9.42 38.42
C ASP A 130 -14.75 9.45 38.25
N GLN A 131 -15.53 9.05 39.27
CA GLN A 131 -16.97 9.33 39.24
C GLN A 131 -17.50 9.94 40.53
N VAL A 132 -17.84 11.23 40.42
CA VAL A 132 -18.63 12.02 41.36
C VAL A 132 -19.90 11.25 41.74
N PRO A 133 -20.20 11.06 43.04
CA PRO A 133 -21.42 10.39 43.45
C PRO A 133 -22.62 11.28 43.14
N LEU A 134 -23.44 10.84 42.18
CA LEU A 134 -24.81 11.32 42.03
C LEU A 134 -25.63 10.81 43.22
N TYR A 135 -25.75 11.65 44.24
CA TYR A 135 -26.72 11.48 45.31
C TYR A 135 -28.12 11.54 44.69
N PHE A 136 -28.76 10.38 44.49
CA PHE A 136 -30.21 10.33 44.33
C PHE A 136 -30.84 10.55 45.71
N ASP A 137 -31.12 11.82 45.99
CA ASP A 137 -31.97 12.29 47.07
C ASP A 137 -33.41 11.77 46.82
N HIS A 138 -33.71 10.57 47.29
CA HIS A 138 -35.10 10.15 47.46
C HIS A 138 -35.65 10.84 48.71
N LYS A 139 -36.14 12.07 48.49
CA LYS A 139 -37.03 12.78 49.42
C LYS A 139 -38.30 11.97 49.69
N LYS A 140 -38.55 11.80 50.99
CA LYS A 140 -39.83 11.68 51.72
C LYS A 140 -40.93 10.77 51.15
#